data_AF-A0A7C4X7E1-F1
#
_entry.id   AF-A0A7C4X7E1-F1
#
_cell.length_a   1.000
_cell.length_b   1.000
_cell.length_c   1.000
_cell.angle_alpha   90.00
_cell.angle_beta   90.00
_cell.angle_gamma   90.00
#
_symmetry.space_group_name_H-M   'P 1'
#
loop_
_entity.id
_entity.type
_entity.pdbx_description
1 polymer ?
#
loop_
_entity_poly.entity_id
_entity_poly.type
_entity_poly.pdbx_seq_one_letter_code
_entity_poly.pdbx_strand_id
1 'polypeptide(L)'
;IILYRHNSLFSAAYCTLHWDHNGGYAMYGTTYTNSAKLSDDFHIYEIEWTPDGIIGRIDGIQYYYNDFFYNTNDGKGNNEFQFPFYLILNVAVGGKFFTPAILNPAEVTAPMPQSMVVDWVRFYTNSTSAPRTWKPASGNKLIIFSETNTGNNVFSFYDSKTKTTLDTWANTCTVVEDTANKSEGTKGWKVTVGNVGWMGFGVSFAAYGANLLGYTNSVLKFDIKTTSAGPYKVGIKTGAILEAWVTLDSSVGFVADGQWRTVSIPMSKFFAAQPYLDFQYVTLPFMFASSGASQSGAVIYIDNVYWTNGTGSTSSSSSVSSSSSSVSSSSSISSSSVSSSSISSSSVSSSSSSISSASSLFTHGGEVVNSTSAKLYFKPNGWTAGYVIVHYTVNNGGQQNVQMTYNSSTARWEYTITGLSSGATIKYGFTYQKDGIQYETGGLTYTYIFNSSSSSSVSSSSSSVSSSSSSSSSTTVINVPGVVSSNVGAIANGTTKSWTVNCTSNANYRVRITSTSTLNSRSITVTFDGVSVPISINAGQTVNVDFGWKTTGNKTLSIKANSTSVSIGKLEMVTY
;
A
#
# COMPACT_ATOMS: atom_id res chain seq x y z
N ILE A 1 -0.98 -9.20 18.33
CA ILE A 1 -0.66 -7.77 18.14
C ILE A 1 0.54 -7.44 19.01
N ILE A 2 1.75 -7.44 18.44
CA ILE A 2 2.96 -7.06 19.19
C ILE A 2 2.95 -5.57 19.40
N LEU A 3 2.83 -5.16 20.66
CA LEU A 3 2.61 -3.78 21.04
C LEU A 3 3.82 -3.24 21.79
N TYR A 4 4.79 -2.70 21.04
CA TYR A 4 5.84 -1.86 21.61
C TYR A 4 5.19 -0.58 22.16
N ARG A 5 5.19 -0.45 23.49
CA ARG A 5 4.64 0.70 24.22
C ARG A 5 5.76 1.40 24.97
N HIS A 6 5.80 2.73 24.89
CA HIS A 6 6.75 3.56 25.63
C HIS A 6 6.02 4.27 26.76
N ASN A 7 6.63 4.32 27.94
CA ASN A 7 6.19 5.22 29.00
C ASN A 7 7.29 6.27 29.20
N SER A 8 6.97 7.54 29.02
CA SER A 8 7.91 8.67 29.02
C SER A 8 8.70 8.86 30.33
N LEU A 9 8.32 8.14 31.39
CA LEU A 9 9.01 8.09 32.68
C LEU A 9 9.92 6.87 32.85
N PHE A 10 9.83 5.85 31.99
CA PHE A 10 10.49 4.56 32.17
C PHE A 10 11.33 4.16 30.97
N SER A 11 12.44 3.52 31.25
CA SER A 11 13.31 2.86 30.30
C SER A 11 12.75 1.50 29.84
N ALA A 12 11.43 1.38 29.71
CA ALA A 12 10.76 0.10 29.48
C ALA A 12 9.94 0.06 28.18
N ALA A 13 9.92 -1.11 27.54
CA ALA A 13 9.08 -1.44 26.40
C ALA A 13 8.39 -2.79 26.61
N TYR A 14 7.26 -3.01 25.95
CA TYR A 14 6.43 -4.21 26.10
C TYR A 14 6.34 -4.96 24.76
N CYS A 15 6.30 -6.29 24.79
CA CYS A 15 5.82 -7.13 23.68
C CYS A 15 4.66 -7.95 24.21
N THR A 16 3.58 -8.11 23.44
CA THR A 16 2.42 -8.88 23.87
C THR A 16 1.77 -9.56 22.68
N LEU A 17 1.31 -10.79 22.84
CA LEU A 17 0.40 -11.47 21.93
C LEU A 17 -0.97 -11.59 22.59
N HIS A 18 -2.02 -11.51 21.77
CA HIS A 18 -3.42 -11.53 22.17
C HIS A 18 -4.16 -12.48 21.22
N TRP A 19 -4.95 -13.42 21.77
CA TRP A 19 -5.67 -14.43 21.00
C TRP A 19 -6.95 -14.88 21.71
N ASP A 20 -7.77 -15.67 21.02
CA ASP A 20 -8.92 -16.35 21.61
C ASP A 20 -8.49 -17.70 22.19
N HIS A 21 -8.93 -18.01 23.39
CA HIS A 21 -8.77 -19.32 24.00
C HIS A 21 -10.12 -19.80 24.52
N ASN A 22 -10.71 -20.76 23.79
CA ASN A 22 -12.02 -21.35 24.12
C ASN A 22 -13.15 -20.32 24.25
N GLY A 23 -13.19 -19.32 23.35
CA GLY A 23 -14.18 -18.23 23.37
C GLY A 23 -13.90 -17.15 24.42
N GLY A 24 -12.73 -17.20 25.07
CA GLY A 24 -12.25 -16.22 26.04
C GLY A 24 -11.01 -15.48 25.55
N TYR A 25 -10.80 -14.26 26.06
CA TYR A 25 -9.60 -13.48 25.76
C TYR A 25 -8.37 -14.03 26.49
N ALA A 26 -7.29 -14.27 25.75
CA ALA A 26 -5.99 -14.66 26.28
C ALA A 26 -4.89 -13.70 25.81
N MET A 27 -3.84 -13.56 26.62
CA MET A 27 -2.65 -12.79 26.26
C MET A 27 -1.39 -13.32 26.94
N TYR A 28 -0.24 -13.07 26.32
CA TYR A 28 1.09 -13.33 26.87
C TYR A 28 2.02 -12.19 26.48
N GLY A 29 2.76 -11.63 27.44
CA GLY A 29 3.64 -10.51 27.17
C GLY A 29 4.85 -10.47 28.10
N THR A 30 5.91 -9.83 27.62
CA THR A 30 7.14 -9.58 28.38
C THR A 30 7.49 -8.10 28.37
N THR A 31 8.35 -7.69 29.30
CA THR A 31 8.84 -6.31 29.42
C THR A 31 10.35 -6.30 29.17
N TYR A 32 10.79 -5.43 28.27
CA TYR A 32 12.18 -5.04 28.12
C TYR A 32 12.47 -3.84 29.01
N THR A 33 13.61 -3.83 29.69
CA THR A 33 14.11 -2.67 30.44
C THR A 33 15.50 -2.29 29.94
N ASN A 34 15.72 -0.98 29.82
CA ASN A 34 16.96 -0.36 29.44
C ASN A 34 17.50 0.48 30.63
N SER A 35 18.78 0.80 30.63
CA SER A 35 19.37 1.71 31.62
C SER A 35 19.12 3.18 31.26
N ALA A 36 19.10 3.49 29.96
CA ALA A 36 18.75 4.80 29.42
C ALA A 36 17.27 4.89 29.04
N LYS A 37 16.72 6.10 28.92
CA LYS A 37 15.36 6.28 28.42
C LYS A 37 15.32 5.91 26.94
N LEU A 38 14.33 5.10 26.57
CA LEU A 38 14.11 4.71 25.16
C LEU A 38 13.65 5.88 24.28
N SER A 39 13.39 7.06 24.86
CA SER A 39 13.02 8.28 24.14
C SER A 39 14.22 9.12 23.70
N ASP A 40 15.42 8.82 24.23
CA ASP A 40 16.60 9.67 24.04
C ASP A 40 17.31 9.39 22.71
N ASP A 41 17.13 8.21 22.13
CA ASP A 41 17.73 7.81 20.84
C ASP A 41 16.77 6.91 20.03
N PHE A 42 17.11 6.65 18.77
CA PHE A 42 16.42 5.64 17.99
C PHE A 42 16.78 4.23 18.48
N HIS A 43 15.77 3.35 18.44
CA HIS A 43 15.91 1.94 18.79
C HIS A 43 15.38 1.06 17.65
N ILE A 44 16.02 -0.10 17.44
CA ILE A 44 15.58 -1.08 16.45
C ILE A 44 14.61 -2.05 17.13
N TYR A 45 13.34 -1.98 16.73
CA TYR A 45 12.30 -2.89 17.18
C TYR A 45 12.11 -4.01 16.16
N GLU A 46 12.39 -5.25 16.55
CA GLU A 46 12.40 -6.40 15.63
C GLU A 46 11.35 -7.44 16.04
N ILE A 47 10.75 -8.05 15.02
CA ILE A 47 9.90 -9.24 15.17
C ILE A 47 10.44 -10.25 14.16
N GLU A 48 10.82 -11.42 14.66
CA GLU A 48 11.08 -12.59 13.83
C GLU A 48 9.95 -13.57 14.04
N TRP A 49 9.32 -13.98 12.95
CA TRP A 49 8.10 -14.78 12.97
C TRP A 49 8.24 -15.93 11.99
N THR A 50 8.05 -17.14 12.50
CA THR A 50 8.07 -18.39 11.76
C THR A 50 6.77 -19.17 12.01
N PRO A 51 6.49 -20.24 11.25
CA PRO A 51 5.39 -21.15 11.59
C PRO A 51 5.49 -21.78 12.99
N ASP A 52 6.69 -21.77 13.59
CA ASP A 52 6.99 -22.43 14.87
C ASP A 52 6.99 -21.46 16.06
N GLY A 53 7.06 -20.14 15.84
CA GLY A 53 7.06 -19.19 16.93
C GLY A 53 7.23 -17.72 16.53
N ILE A 54 7.19 -16.85 17.54
CA ILE A 54 7.48 -15.44 17.40
C ILE A 54 8.54 -15.01 18.42
N ILE A 55 9.56 -14.31 17.94
CA ILE A 55 10.64 -13.69 18.72
C ILE A 55 10.52 -12.18 18.61
N GLY A 56 10.64 -11.47 19.73
CA GLY A 56 10.73 -10.01 19.78
C GLY A 56 12.09 -9.55 20.31
N ARG A 57 12.70 -8.56 19.63
CA ARG A 57 13.99 -7.96 20.02
C ARG A 57 13.95 -6.44 20.03
N ILE A 58 14.75 -5.84 20.91
CA ILE A 58 15.09 -4.41 20.87
C ILE A 58 16.61 -4.31 20.79
N ASP A 59 17.11 -3.59 19.79
CA ASP A 59 18.55 -3.42 19.50
C ASP A 59 19.31 -4.75 19.42
N GLY A 60 18.68 -5.77 18.81
CA GLY A 60 19.21 -7.12 18.69
C GLY A 60 19.12 -7.97 19.97
N ILE A 61 18.67 -7.40 21.09
CA ILE A 61 18.49 -8.13 22.35
C ILE A 61 17.11 -8.77 22.36
N GLN A 62 17.07 -10.11 22.31
CA GLN A 62 15.83 -10.87 22.50
C GLN A 62 15.33 -10.72 23.93
N TYR A 63 14.06 -10.32 24.05
CA TYR A 63 13.38 -10.18 25.34
C TYR A 63 11.98 -10.82 25.35
N TYR A 64 11.53 -11.29 24.19
CA TYR A 64 10.26 -11.97 24.01
C TYR A 64 10.44 -13.22 23.16
N TYR A 65 9.80 -14.31 23.58
CA TYR A 65 9.70 -15.56 22.83
C TYR A 65 8.37 -16.24 23.13
N ASN A 66 7.71 -16.77 22.10
CA ASN A 66 6.55 -17.62 22.23
C ASN A 66 6.60 -18.73 21.16
N ASP A 67 6.51 -19.99 21.60
CA ASP A 67 6.73 -21.22 20.80
C ASP A 67 5.47 -22.09 20.64
N PHE A 68 4.30 -21.58 20.99
CA PHE A 68 3.09 -22.41 21.05
C PHE A 68 2.28 -22.35 19.76
N PHE A 69 2.70 -23.13 18.75
CA PHE A 69 1.81 -23.55 17.65
C PHE A 69 1.43 -25.05 17.68
N TYR A 70 2.08 -25.85 18.54
CA TYR A 70 1.96 -27.32 18.50
C TYR A 70 1.39 -28.01 19.75
N ASN A 71 0.92 -27.28 20.76
CA ASN A 71 0.47 -27.95 21.99
C ASN A 71 -0.86 -27.44 22.53
N THR A 72 -1.96 -27.86 21.88
CA THR A 72 -3.25 -28.06 22.54
C THR A 72 -3.96 -29.27 21.91
N ASN A 73 -4.36 -30.23 22.74
CA ASN A 73 -5.13 -31.43 22.38
C ASN A 73 -6.58 -31.12 21.92
N ASP A 74 -6.84 -29.93 21.38
CA ASP A 74 -8.18 -29.42 21.03
C ASP A 74 -8.35 -29.11 19.54
N GLY A 75 -7.33 -29.35 18.71
CA GLY A 75 -7.37 -29.07 17.27
C GLY A 75 -7.45 -27.57 16.93
N LYS A 76 -7.23 -26.70 17.92
CA LYS A 76 -7.20 -25.24 17.80
C LYS A 76 -5.93 -24.66 18.44
N GLY A 77 -4.77 -25.25 18.14
CA GLY A 77 -3.50 -24.54 18.37
C GLY A 77 -3.56 -23.15 17.73
N ASN A 78 -2.91 -22.16 18.34
CA ASN A 78 -3.00 -20.70 18.06
C ASN A 78 -2.83 -20.31 16.57
N ASN A 79 -3.78 -20.68 15.73
CA ASN A 79 -3.80 -20.53 14.29
C ASN A 79 -3.99 -19.06 13.90
N GLU A 80 -4.41 -18.21 14.85
CA GLU A 80 -4.51 -16.77 14.70
C GLU A 80 -3.19 -16.15 14.23
N PHE A 81 -2.05 -16.65 14.72
CA PHE A 81 -0.72 -16.17 14.33
C PHE A 81 -0.12 -16.97 13.18
N GLN A 82 -0.95 -17.64 12.37
CA GLN A 82 -0.57 -18.17 11.07
C GLN A 82 -1.32 -17.46 9.92
N PHE A 83 -2.13 -16.43 10.23
CA PHE A 83 -2.80 -15.60 9.24
C PHE A 83 -1.96 -14.38 8.84
N PRO A 84 -2.26 -13.71 7.71
CA PRO A 84 -1.68 -12.42 7.39
C PRO A 84 -2.02 -11.37 8.45
N PHE A 85 -1.03 -10.54 8.80
CA PHE A 85 -1.22 -9.36 9.65
C PHE A 85 -0.87 -8.10 8.87
N TYR A 86 -1.43 -6.98 9.30
CA TYR A 86 -1.02 -5.65 8.86
C TYR A 86 -0.32 -4.93 10.01
N LEU A 87 0.57 -3.99 9.67
CA LEU A 87 1.30 -3.17 10.63
C LEU A 87 0.50 -1.90 10.95
N ILE A 88 0.40 -1.55 12.24
CA ILE A 88 -0.07 -0.25 12.71
C ILE A 88 1.10 0.44 13.41
N LEU A 89 1.33 1.71 13.07
CA LEU A 89 2.22 2.61 13.80
C LEU A 89 1.37 3.82 14.23
N ASN A 90 1.20 4.03 15.54
CA ASN A 90 0.36 5.11 16.04
C ASN A 90 0.91 5.70 17.35
N VAL A 91 0.48 6.93 17.64
CA VAL A 91 0.70 7.60 18.94
C VAL A 91 -0.67 7.79 19.60
N ALA A 92 -0.96 7.00 20.62
CA ALA A 92 -2.19 7.14 21.41
C ALA A 92 -1.97 8.09 22.60
N VAL A 93 -3.03 8.83 22.98
CA VAL A 93 -3.03 9.75 24.13
C VAL A 93 -4.02 9.23 25.17
N GLY A 94 -3.56 8.97 26.39
CA GLY A 94 -4.36 8.39 27.46
C GLY A 94 -4.64 6.88 27.30
N GLY A 95 -5.49 6.35 28.17
CA GLY A 95 -5.95 4.96 28.15
C GLY A 95 -5.88 4.26 29.52
N LYS A 96 -6.43 3.03 29.54
CA LYS A 96 -6.47 2.15 30.73
C LYS A 96 -5.12 1.55 31.14
N PHE A 97 -4.07 1.81 30.36
CA PHE A 97 -2.74 1.24 30.58
C PHE A 97 -1.95 1.98 31.67
N PHE A 98 -2.27 3.25 31.92
CA PHE A 98 -1.59 4.04 32.95
C PHE A 98 -2.09 3.65 34.34
N THR A 99 -1.24 3.85 35.35
CA THR A 99 -1.60 3.68 36.76
C THR A 99 -1.31 5.00 37.49
N PRO A 100 -2.34 5.81 37.82
CA PRO A 100 -3.76 5.60 37.52
C PRO A 100 -4.09 5.71 36.01
N ALA A 101 -5.21 5.13 35.59
CA ALA A 101 -5.66 5.22 34.20
C ALA A 101 -5.96 6.68 33.84
N ILE A 102 -5.59 7.09 32.62
CA ILE A 102 -5.85 8.43 32.10
C ILE A 102 -7.03 8.33 31.14
N LEU A 103 -8.24 8.65 31.62
CA LEU A 103 -9.49 8.49 30.86
C LEU A 103 -10.13 9.82 30.51
N ASN A 104 -9.64 10.92 31.09
CA ASN A 104 -10.11 12.28 30.80
C ASN A 104 -8.98 13.11 30.16
N PRO A 105 -9.26 13.90 29.10
CA PRO A 105 -8.28 14.83 28.53
C PRO A 105 -7.60 15.76 29.54
N ALA A 106 -8.31 16.17 30.60
CA ALA A 106 -7.75 17.02 31.67
C ALA A 106 -6.65 16.33 32.49
N GLU A 107 -6.55 15.00 32.45
CA GLU A 107 -5.51 14.21 33.13
C GLU A 107 -4.24 14.10 32.28
N VAL A 108 -4.25 14.56 31.03
CA VAL A 108 -3.09 14.53 30.13
C VAL A 108 -2.15 15.68 30.50
N THR A 109 -1.03 15.35 31.13
CA THR A 109 -0.02 16.32 31.58
C THR A 109 1.21 16.38 30.67
N ALA A 110 1.29 15.56 29.64
CA ALA A 110 2.41 15.54 28.70
C ALA A 110 2.50 16.87 27.94
N PRO A 111 3.71 17.47 27.82
CA PRO A 111 3.90 18.71 27.07
C PRO A 111 3.61 18.47 25.59
N MET A 112 2.90 19.37 24.92
CA MET A 112 2.56 19.25 23.49
C MET A 112 3.19 20.38 22.66
N PRO A 113 3.51 20.16 21.38
CA PRO A 113 3.32 18.92 20.61
C PRO A 113 4.36 17.83 20.94
N GLN A 114 4.00 16.57 20.71
CA GLN A 114 4.89 15.41 20.75
C GLN A 114 4.89 14.69 19.40
N SER A 115 5.99 14.01 19.09
CA SER A 115 6.16 13.29 17.83
C SER A 115 6.72 11.88 18.09
N MET A 116 6.17 10.88 17.40
CA MET A 116 6.85 9.60 17.19
C MET A 116 7.56 9.67 15.84
N VAL A 117 8.87 9.48 15.86
CA VAL A 117 9.70 9.52 14.65
C VAL A 117 10.05 8.09 14.26
N VAL A 118 9.62 7.69 13.07
CA VAL A 118 9.96 6.39 12.48
C VAL A 118 10.84 6.65 11.28
N ASP A 119 12.09 6.22 11.36
CA ASP A 119 13.07 6.39 10.28
C ASP A 119 12.77 5.43 9.12
N TRP A 120 12.57 4.15 9.44
CA TRP A 120 12.26 3.13 8.44
C TRP A 120 11.39 2.00 9.00
N VAL A 121 10.71 1.32 8.09
CA VAL A 121 10.12 0.00 8.30
C VAL A 121 10.73 -0.92 7.24
N ARG A 122 11.21 -2.09 7.67
CA ARG A 122 11.77 -3.10 6.76
C ARG A 122 11.11 -4.44 7.04
N PHE A 123 10.67 -5.08 5.97
CA PHE A 123 10.11 -6.42 6.01
C PHE A 123 11.04 -7.35 5.25
N TYR A 124 11.48 -8.42 5.91
CA TYR A 124 12.35 -9.44 5.35
C TYR A 124 11.63 -10.77 5.36
N THR A 125 11.80 -11.55 4.31
CA THR A 125 11.31 -12.93 4.24
C THR A 125 12.48 -13.85 4.01
N ASN A 126 12.56 -14.97 4.73
CA ASN A 126 13.39 -16.08 4.26
C ASN A 126 12.76 -16.59 2.96
N SER A 127 13.53 -16.53 1.86
CA SER A 127 13.09 -16.83 0.49
C SER A 127 12.55 -18.25 0.29
N THR A 128 12.57 -19.09 1.34
CA THR A 128 12.10 -20.48 1.38
C THR A 128 10.80 -20.68 2.17
N SER A 129 10.31 -19.69 2.92
CA SER A 129 9.18 -19.82 3.85
C SER A 129 8.16 -18.67 3.83
N ALA A 130 8.19 -17.78 2.83
CA ALA A 130 6.96 -17.07 2.47
C ALA A 130 5.87 -18.14 2.21
N PRO A 131 4.63 -18.02 2.73
CA PRO A 131 3.55 -18.91 2.32
C PRO A 131 3.59 -18.95 0.81
N ARG A 132 3.77 -20.16 0.25
CA ARG A 132 3.94 -20.39 -1.19
C ARG A 132 2.66 -19.93 -1.86
N THR A 133 2.60 -18.64 -2.09
CA THR A 133 1.47 -17.96 -2.63
C THR A 133 1.53 -18.29 -4.10
N TRP A 134 0.77 -19.30 -4.50
CA TRP A 134 0.62 -19.61 -5.91
C TRP A 134 0.11 -18.34 -6.59
N LYS A 135 0.96 -17.74 -7.43
CA LYS A 135 0.68 -16.51 -8.16
C LYS A 135 0.54 -16.84 -9.64
N PRO A 136 -0.69 -17.06 -10.13
CA PRO A 136 -0.95 -17.22 -11.55
C PRO A 136 -0.40 -16.05 -12.38
N ALA A 137 0.04 -16.32 -13.61
CA ALA A 137 0.39 -15.25 -14.54
C ALA A 137 -0.84 -14.36 -14.80
N SER A 138 -0.69 -13.05 -14.64
CA SER A 138 -1.77 -12.08 -14.82
C SER A 138 -2.28 -12.09 -16.26
N GLY A 139 -3.61 -12.09 -16.43
CA GLY A 139 -4.25 -12.05 -17.75
C GLY A 139 -4.65 -13.41 -18.33
N ASN A 140 -4.43 -14.51 -17.62
CA ASN A 140 -4.88 -15.85 -18.01
C ASN A 140 -6.09 -16.32 -17.21
N LYS A 141 -6.83 -17.31 -17.73
CA LYS A 141 -7.91 -17.98 -16.98
C LYS A 141 -7.33 -18.75 -15.80
N LEU A 142 -8.09 -18.89 -14.72
CA LEU A 142 -7.80 -19.81 -13.64
C LEU A 142 -8.51 -21.13 -13.92
N ILE A 143 -7.79 -22.18 -14.31
CA ILE A 143 -8.42 -23.46 -14.67
C ILE A 143 -8.50 -24.36 -13.45
N ILE A 144 -9.71 -24.54 -12.93
CA ILE A 144 -9.99 -25.40 -11.77
C ILE A 144 -10.29 -26.82 -12.21
N PHE A 145 -10.99 -27.02 -13.32
CA PHE A 145 -11.21 -28.33 -13.94
C PHE A 145 -11.62 -28.12 -15.40
N SER A 146 -10.72 -28.38 -16.34
CA SER A 146 -10.99 -28.33 -17.77
C SER A 146 -9.85 -28.98 -18.55
N GLU A 147 -10.17 -29.67 -19.64
CA GLU A 147 -9.17 -30.24 -20.56
C GLU A 147 -8.97 -29.39 -21.83
N THR A 148 -9.95 -28.56 -22.19
CA THR A 148 -9.91 -27.77 -23.43
C THR A 148 -9.52 -26.31 -23.21
N ASN A 149 -9.66 -25.76 -22.00
CA ASN A 149 -9.21 -24.40 -21.73
C ASN A 149 -7.69 -24.30 -21.52
N THR A 150 -7.12 -23.21 -22.01
CA THR A 150 -5.74 -22.81 -21.70
C THR A 150 -5.73 -21.72 -20.62
N GLY A 151 -4.78 -21.81 -19.69
CA GLY A 151 -4.65 -20.86 -18.61
C GLY A 151 -3.73 -21.36 -17.50
N ASN A 152 -3.87 -20.74 -16.33
CA ASN A 152 -3.17 -21.17 -15.13
C ASN A 152 -3.90 -22.38 -14.55
N ASN A 153 -3.33 -23.57 -14.75
CA ASN A 153 -3.91 -24.83 -14.30
C ASN A 153 -3.68 -25.05 -12.80
N VAL A 154 -4.76 -25.38 -12.12
CA VAL A 154 -4.80 -25.51 -10.65
C VAL A 154 -4.95 -26.97 -10.23
N PHE A 155 -5.66 -27.75 -11.03
CA PHE A 155 -6.05 -29.11 -10.70
C PHE A 155 -5.45 -30.10 -11.70
N SER A 156 -4.65 -31.02 -11.17
CA SER A 156 -4.57 -32.36 -11.71
C SER A 156 -4.82 -33.30 -10.54
N PHE A 157 -5.53 -34.41 -10.77
CA PHE A 157 -5.68 -35.45 -9.75
C PHE A 157 -4.27 -35.88 -9.32
N TYR A 158 -3.87 -35.46 -8.11
CA TYR A 158 -2.52 -35.63 -7.56
C TYR A 158 -1.40 -34.87 -8.31
N ASP A 159 -1.45 -33.53 -8.34
CA ASP A 159 -0.20 -32.77 -8.52
C ASP A 159 0.56 -32.65 -7.19
N SER A 160 1.71 -33.31 -7.09
CA SER A 160 2.65 -33.10 -6.00
C SER A 160 3.21 -31.67 -5.91
N LYS A 161 3.13 -30.88 -7.01
CA LYS A 161 3.62 -29.50 -7.10
C LYS A 161 2.63 -28.46 -6.60
N THR A 162 1.32 -28.61 -6.84
CA THR A 162 0.30 -27.62 -6.39
C THR A 162 -0.40 -28.00 -5.08
N LYS A 163 -0.36 -29.28 -4.67
CA LYS A 163 -1.05 -29.78 -3.47
C LYS A 163 -2.55 -29.42 -3.46
N THR A 164 -3.19 -29.34 -4.62
CA THR A 164 -4.64 -29.12 -4.72
C THR A 164 -5.39 -30.44 -4.47
N THR A 165 -6.45 -30.44 -3.67
CA THR A 165 -7.32 -31.62 -3.47
C THR A 165 -8.78 -31.33 -3.78
N LEU A 166 -9.52 -32.37 -4.17
CA LEU A 166 -10.97 -32.34 -4.27
C LEU A 166 -11.52 -33.00 -3.00
N ASP A 167 -12.13 -32.20 -2.13
CA ASP A 167 -12.56 -32.63 -0.80
C ASP A 167 -14.09 -32.76 -0.78
N THR A 168 -14.60 -33.94 -0.45
CA THR A 168 -16.00 -34.14 -0.11
C THR A 168 -16.19 -33.99 1.39
N TRP A 169 -17.29 -33.39 1.82
CA TRP A 169 -17.50 -33.07 3.24
C TRP A 169 -18.51 -34.00 3.89
N ALA A 170 -18.14 -34.49 5.08
CA ALA A 170 -18.97 -35.32 5.96
C ALA A 170 -19.65 -36.51 5.25
N ASN A 171 -19.02 -37.07 4.21
CA ASN A 171 -19.54 -38.18 3.40
C ASN A 171 -20.95 -37.93 2.83
N THR A 172 -21.30 -36.67 2.58
CA THR A 172 -22.65 -36.27 2.14
C THR A 172 -22.89 -36.44 0.64
N CYS A 173 -21.82 -36.56 -0.14
CA CYS A 173 -21.84 -36.89 -1.55
C CYS A 173 -20.58 -37.63 -1.97
N THR A 174 -20.65 -38.32 -3.10
CA THR A 174 -19.47 -38.80 -3.82
C THR A 174 -19.24 -37.96 -5.07
N VAL A 175 -17.97 -37.72 -5.41
CA VAL A 175 -17.58 -37.06 -6.66
C VAL A 175 -16.58 -37.97 -7.36
N VAL A 176 -16.88 -38.36 -8.59
CA VAL A 176 -16.05 -39.25 -9.40
C VAL A 176 -15.87 -38.67 -10.80
N GLU A 177 -14.76 -38.99 -11.45
CA GLU A 177 -14.61 -38.73 -12.89
C GLU A 177 -15.61 -39.59 -13.69
N ASP A 178 -16.30 -38.99 -14.65
CA ASP A 178 -17.25 -39.65 -15.56
C ASP A 178 -16.86 -39.34 -17.01
N THR A 179 -16.69 -40.37 -17.82
CA THR A 179 -16.29 -40.22 -19.23
C THR A 179 -17.48 -40.17 -20.19
N ALA A 180 -18.70 -40.47 -19.71
CA ALA A 180 -19.90 -40.49 -20.54
C ALA A 180 -20.60 -39.12 -20.57
N ASN A 181 -20.66 -38.44 -19.43
CA ASN A 181 -21.37 -37.19 -19.22
C ASN A 181 -20.37 -36.06 -18.96
N LYS A 182 -20.00 -35.40 -20.05
CA LYS A 182 -19.06 -34.29 -20.10
C LYS A 182 -19.59 -33.22 -21.05
N SER A 183 -19.31 -31.96 -20.73
CA SER A 183 -19.62 -30.79 -21.54
C SER A 183 -18.51 -30.52 -22.55
N GLU A 184 -17.28 -30.89 -22.21
CA GLU A 184 -16.08 -30.69 -23.02
C GLU A 184 -15.11 -31.88 -22.83
N GLY A 185 -13.99 -31.85 -23.55
CA GLY A 185 -12.88 -32.76 -23.28
C GLY A 185 -13.23 -34.25 -23.25
N THR A 186 -12.70 -34.95 -22.25
CA THR A 186 -12.77 -36.41 -22.13
C THR A 186 -13.45 -36.89 -20.85
N LYS A 187 -13.55 -36.02 -19.84
CA LYS A 187 -14.07 -36.35 -18.51
C LYS A 187 -14.88 -35.19 -17.94
N GLY A 188 -15.84 -35.51 -17.08
CA GLY A 188 -16.56 -34.57 -16.22
C GLY A 188 -16.59 -35.08 -14.78
N TRP A 189 -17.10 -34.28 -13.84
CA TRP A 189 -17.42 -34.75 -12.49
C TRP A 189 -18.87 -35.21 -12.42
N LYS A 190 -19.07 -36.45 -11.96
CA LYS A 190 -20.38 -36.96 -11.54
C LYS A 190 -20.46 -36.89 -10.02
N VAL A 191 -21.39 -36.08 -9.55
CA VAL A 191 -21.73 -35.93 -8.14
C VAL A 191 -22.97 -36.76 -7.83
N THR A 192 -22.87 -37.68 -6.87
CA THR A 192 -24.02 -38.43 -6.36
C THR A 192 -24.31 -38.01 -4.93
N VAL A 193 -25.50 -37.46 -4.70
CA VAL A 193 -25.94 -36.99 -3.39
C VAL A 193 -26.35 -38.17 -2.51
N GLY A 194 -25.77 -38.27 -1.32
CA GLY A 194 -26.08 -39.31 -0.35
C GLY A 194 -27.42 -39.09 0.37
N ASN A 195 -27.72 -39.93 1.37
CA ASN A 195 -28.98 -39.89 2.11
C ASN A 195 -28.94 -38.92 3.31
N VAL A 196 -28.73 -37.64 3.05
CA VAL A 196 -28.56 -36.61 4.09
C VAL A 196 -29.20 -35.28 3.68
N GLY A 197 -29.61 -34.46 4.65
CA GLY A 197 -30.32 -33.19 4.42
C GLY A 197 -29.51 -32.04 3.79
N TRP A 198 -28.22 -32.28 3.53
CA TRP A 198 -27.32 -31.35 2.85
C TRP A 198 -26.22 -32.12 2.11
N MET A 199 -25.58 -31.48 1.14
CA MET A 199 -24.38 -32.00 0.48
C MET A 199 -23.34 -30.91 0.25
N GLY A 200 -22.06 -31.30 0.16
CA GLY A 200 -21.02 -30.36 -0.21
C GLY A 200 -19.67 -30.99 -0.54
N PHE A 201 -18.98 -30.33 -1.47
CA PHE A 201 -17.60 -30.61 -1.82
C PHE A 201 -16.92 -29.33 -2.32
N GLY A 202 -15.60 -29.36 -2.44
CA GLY A 202 -14.85 -28.25 -3.02
C GLY A 202 -13.46 -28.65 -3.49
N VAL A 203 -12.83 -27.75 -4.23
CA VAL A 203 -11.41 -27.83 -4.57
C VAL A 203 -10.67 -26.96 -3.57
N SER A 204 -9.64 -27.49 -2.91
CA SER A 204 -8.82 -26.76 -1.94
C SER A 204 -7.38 -26.62 -2.40
N PHE A 205 -6.77 -25.47 -2.12
CA PHE A 205 -5.32 -25.28 -2.17
C PHE A 205 -4.78 -25.68 -0.81
N ALA A 206 -4.19 -26.88 -0.68
CA ALA A 206 -3.77 -27.38 0.63
C ALA A 206 -2.84 -26.39 1.33
N ALA A 207 -2.99 -26.26 2.65
CA ALA A 207 -2.20 -25.53 3.65
C ALA A 207 -1.77 -24.07 3.39
N TYR A 208 -1.72 -23.57 2.14
CA TYR A 208 -0.98 -22.35 1.79
C TYR A 208 -1.76 -21.35 0.94
N GLY A 209 -2.96 -21.68 0.46
CA GLY A 209 -3.79 -20.78 -0.34
C GLY A 209 -3.13 -20.26 -1.62
N ALA A 210 -3.76 -19.28 -2.27
CA ALA A 210 -3.23 -18.62 -3.46
C ALA A 210 -3.55 -17.13 -3.50
N ASN A 211 -2.66 -16.34 -4.10
CA ASN A 211 -2.92 -14.94 -4.41
C ASN A 211 -3.53 -14.83 -5.80
N LEU A 212 -4.84 -14.62 -5.77
CA LEU A 212 -5.70 -14.42 -6.92
C LEU A 212 -6.15 -12.95 -7.02
N LEU A 213 -5.40 -11.97 -6.50
CA LEU A 213 -5.76 -10.55 -6.62
C LEU A 213 -6.06 -10.13 -8.07
N GLY A 214 -5.35 -10.73 -9.03
CA GLY A 214 -5.57 -10.52 -10.46
C GLY A 214 -6.91 -11.05 -11.01
N TYR A 215 -7.72 -11.71 -10.18
CA TYR A 215 -9.04 -12.27 -10.50
C TYR A 215 -10.21 -11.57 -9.80
N THR A 216 -9.97 -10.47 -9.10
CA THR A 216 -11.02 -9.70 -8.40
C THR A 216 -12.14 -9.21 -9.34
N ASN A 217 -11.88 -9.07 -10.64
CA ASN A 217 -12.88 -8.73 -11.66
C ASN A 217 -13.24 -9.90 -12.60
N SER A 218 -12.95 -11.15 -12.22
CA SER A 218 -13.26 -12.31 -13.07
C SER A 218 -14.73 -12.76 -12.95
N VAL A 219 -15.11 -13.72 -13.78
CA VAL A 219 -16.33 -14.49 -13.67
C VAL A 219 -15.95 -15.95 -13.40
N LEU A 220 -16.48 -16.55 -12.33
CA LEU A 220 -16.41 -17.99 -12.13
C LEU A 220 -17.43 -18.65 -13.06
N LYS A 221 -16.98 -19.58 -13.89
CA LYS A 221 -17.78 -20.32 -14.85
C LYS A 221 -17.62 -21.82 -14.62
N PHE A 222 -18.71 -22.55 -14.85
CA PHE A 222 -18.74 -24.00 -14.92
C PHE A 222 -19.97 -24.45 -15.70
N ASP A 223 -19.88 -25.63 -16.31
CA ASP A 223 -21.00 -26.28 -16.96
C ASP A 223 -21.64 -27.27 -15.99
N ILE A 224 -22.97 -27.30 -15.95
CA ILE A 224 -23.76 -28.16 -15.07
C ILE A 224 -24.90 -28.82 -15.83
N LYS A 225 -25.18 -30.09 -15.53
CA LYS A 225 -26.34 -30.83 -16.02
C LYS A 225 -26.99 -31.60 -14.88
N THR A 226 -28.26 -31.32 -14.62
CA THR A 226 -29.09 -32.06 -13.64
C THR A 226 -30.58 -31.85 -13.91
N THR A 227 -31.41 -32.78 -13.45
CA THR A 227 -32.88 -32.63 -13.39
C THR A 227 -33.37 -32.29 -11.97
N SER A 228 -32.48 -32.33 -10.98
CA SER A 228 -32.80 -31.93 -9.62
C SER A 228 -32.74 -30.42 -9.52
N ALA A 229 -33.83 -29.76 -9.11
CA ALA A 229 -33.86 -28.31 -8.99
C ALA A 229 -32.94 -27.83 -7.87
N GLY A 230 -33.05 -28.43 -6.67
CA GLY A 230 -32.25 -28.21 -5.45
C GLY A 230 -31.97 -26.74 -5.05
N PRO A 231 -31.92 -26.38 -3.76
CA PRO A 231 -31.24 -25.14 -3.36
C PRO A 231 -29.72 -25.28 -3.47
N TYR A 232 -29.19 -25.38 -4.69
CA TYR A 232 -27.75 -25.41 -4.94
C TYR A 232 -27.12 -24.04 -4.74
N LYS A 233 -25.89 -24.03 -4.24
CA LYS A 233 -25.07 -22.84 -4.08
C LYS A 233 -23.62 -23.15 -4.42
N VAL A 234 -22.94 -22.13 -4.92
CA VAL A 234 -21.51 -22.17 -5.21
C VAL A 234 -20.81 -21.20 -4.27
N GLY A 235 -19.64 -21.59 -3.79
CA GLY A 235 -18.89 -20.78 -2.85
C GLY A 235 -17.42 -20.66 -3.20
N ILE A 236 -16.80 -19.64 -2.60
CA ILE A 236 -15.35 -19.47 -2.54
C ILE A 236 -14.93 -19.19 -1.10
N LYS A 237 -13.73 -19.62 -0.72
CA LYS A 237 -13.18 -19.42 0.62
C LYS A 237 -11.84 -18.71 0.57
N THR A 238 -11.68 -17.71 1.43
CA THR A 238 -10.41 -17.01 1.67
C THR A 238 -10.03 -17.17 3.14
N GLY A 239 -8.77 -17.46 3.42
CA GLY A 239 -8.33 -17.76 4.78
C GLY A 239 -9.02 -18.98 5.38
N ALA A 240 -9.09 -19.00 6.73
CA ALA A 240 -9.68 -20.13 7.46
C ALA A 240 -11.20 -20.06 7.59
N ILE A 241 -11.81 -18.87 7.56
CA ILE A 241 -13.22 -18.69 7.98
C ILE A 241 -14.09 -17.92 6.99
N LEU A 242 -13.51 -17.17 6.05
CA LEU A 242 -14.31 -16.28 5.20
C LEU A 242 -14.79 -17.04 3.97
N GLU A 243 -16.09 -17.29 3.92
CA GLU A 243 -16.76 -17.98 2.83
C GLU A 243 -17.84 -17.08 2.21
N ALA A 244 -17.78 -16.91 0.90
CA ALA A 244 -18.87 -16.30 0.16
C ALA A 244 -19.67 -17.39 -0.55
N TRP A 245 -20.99 -17.34 -0.43
CA TRP A 245 -21.91 -18.29 -1.06
C TRP A 245 -22.90 -17.56 -1.96
N VAL A 246 -23.08 -18.08 -3.17
CA VAL A 246 -24.06 -17.58 -4.15
C VAL A 246 -25.00 -18.73 -4.50
N THR A 247 -26.30 -18.53 -4.25
CA THR A 247 -27.35 -19.47 -4.65
C THR A 247 -27.45 -19.53 -6.18
N LEU A 248 -27.65 -20.73 -6.73
CA LEU A 248 -27.84 -20.94 -8.15
C LEU A 248 -29.30 -20.73 -8.54
N ASP A 249 -29.50 -19.89 -9.55
CA ASP A 249 -30.80 -19.59 -10.15
C ASP A 249 -30.61 -19.18 -11.63
N SER A 250 -31.73 -18.86 -12.29
CA SER A 250 -31.73 -18.45 -13.69
C SER A 250 -30.91 -17.19 -13.97
N SER A 251 -30.69 -16.31 -12.99
CA SER A 251 -29.89 -15.07 -13.15
C SER A 251 -28.40 -15.33 -13.36
N VAL A 252 -27.91 -16.51 -12.95
CA VAL A 252 -26.53 -16.96 -13.19
C VAL A 252 -26.45 -18.06 -14.26
N GLY A 253 -27.56 -18.34 -14.95
CA GLY A 253 -27.63 -19.34 -16.01
C GLY A 253 -27.99 -20.77 -15.56
N PHE A 254 -28.34 -20.97 -14.29
CA PHE A 254 -28.72 -22.30 -13.79
C PHE A 254 -30.18 -22.65 -14.14
N VAL A 255 -30.37 -23.82 -14.74
CA VAL A 255 -31.68 -24.43 -15.02
C VAL A 255 -31.55 -25.94 -14.86
N ALA A 256 -32.46 -26.58 -14.13
CA ALA A 256 -32.46 -28.03 -13.88
C ALA A 256 -33.35 -28.78 -14.88
N ASP A 257 -33.05 -28.68 -16.17
CA ASP A 257 -33.83 -29.27 -17.27
C ASP A 257 -33.20 -30.56 -17.84
N GLY A 258 -32.15 -31.08 -17.21
CA GLY A 258 -31.40 -32.24 -17.68
C GLY A 258 -30.51 -31.95 -18.90
N GLN A 259 -30.40 -30.70 -19.36
CA GLN A 259 -29.45 -30.27 -20.38
C GLN A 259 -28.21 -29.65 -19.74
N TRP A 260 -27.12 -29.59 -20.50
CA TRP A 260 -25.94 -28.83 -20.09
C TRP A 260 -26.24 -27.34 -20.14
N ARG A 261 -25.98 -26.65 -19.03
CA ARG A 261 -26.08 -25.20 -18.88
C ARG A 261 -24.76 -24.65 -18.38
N THR A 262 -24.32 -23.53 -18.94
CA THR A 262 -23.18 -22.78 -18.40
C THR A 262 -23.66 -21.83 -17.31
N VAL A 263 -23.16 -22.03 -16.10
CA VAL A 263 -23.31 -21.08 -15.00
C VAL A 263 -22.19 -20.05 -15.07
N SER A 264 -22.54 -18.78 -14.89
CA SER A 264 -21.61 -17.64 -14.90
C SER A 264 -21.88 -16.74 -13.70
N ILE A 265 -20.96 -16.73 -12.73
CA ILE A 265 -21.06 -15.96 -11.49
C ILE A 265 -19.99 -14.87 -11.49
N PRO A 266 -20.35 -13.60 -11.70
CA PRO A 266 -19.40 -12.49 -11.56
C PRO A 266 -18.84 -12.43 -10.15
N MET A 267 -17.55 -12.11 -10.01
CA MET A 267 -16.91 -12.04 -8.69
C MET A 267 -17.59 -11.01 -7.76
N SER A 268 -18.23 -9.98 -8.34
CA SER A 268 -19.05 -9.02 -7.61
C SER A 268 -20.19 -9.64 -6.81
N LYS A 269 -20.77 -10.78 -7.22
CA LYS A 269 -21.78 -11.49 -6.43
C LYS A 269 -21.18 -12.12 -5.17
N PHE A 270 -19.94 -12.62 -5.23
CA PHE A 270 -19.24 -13.12 -4.06
C PHE A 270 -18.85 -11.98 -3.10
N PHE A 271 -18.36 -10.85 -3.63
CA PHE A 271 -18.08 -9.66 -2.81
C PHE A 271 -19.33 -9.06 -2.18
N ALA A 272 -20.48 -9.12 -2.86
CA ALA A 272 -21.75 -8.72 -2.27
C ALA A 272 -22.18 -9.65 -1.12
N ALA A 273 -21.89 -10.95 -1.23
CA ALA A 273 -22.17 -11.93 -0.17
C ALA A 273 -21.18 -11.84 1.01
N GLN A 274 -19.91 -11.56 0.74
CA GLN A 274 -18.87 -11.26 1.74
C GLN A 274 -17.91 -10.16 1.24
N PRO A 275 -18.02 -8.92 1.74
CA PRO A 275 -17.15 -7.82 1.33
C PRO A 275 -15.68 -7.96 1.75
N TYR A 276 -15.38 -8.84 2.69
CA TYR A 276 -14.05 -8.99 3.32
C TYR A 276 -13.19 -10.08 2.71
N LEU A 277 -13.58 -10.66 1.58
CA LEU A 277 -12.80 -11.73 0.93
C LEU A 277 -11.38 -11.25 0.62
N ASP A 278 -10.38 -11.99 1.11
CA ASP A 278 -8.98 -11.71 0.87
C ASP A 278 -8.45 -12.54 -0.30
N PHE A 279 -8.44 -11.92 -1.49
CA PHE A 279 -7.94 -12.57 -2.70
C PHE A 279 -6.41 -12.72 -2.72
N GLN A 280 -5.68 -12.21 -1.72
CA GLN A 280 -4.28 -12.59 -1.53
C GLN A 280 -4.13 -14.01 -0.98
N TYR A 281 -5.19 -14.55 -0.39
CA TYR A 281 -5.16 -15.82 0.31
C TYR A 281 -6.47 -16.63 0.11
N VAL A 282 -6.74 -17.00 -1.14
CA VAL A 282 -7.85 -17.90 -1.50
C VAL A 282 -7.47 -19.33 -1.15
N THR A 283 -8.30 -20.02 -0.37
CA THR A 283 -8.03 -21.40 0.11
C THR A 283 -8.93 -22.43 -0.59
N LEU A 284 -10.16 -22.07 -0.95
CA LEU A 284 -11.03 -22.89 -1.80
C LEU A 284 -11.57 -22.02 -2.96
N PRO A 285 -11.01 -22.12 -4.18
CA PRO A 285 -11.48 -21.34 -5.34
C PRO A 285 -12.82 -21.82 -5.90
N PHE A 286 -13.29 -23.00 -5.49
CA PHE A 286 -14.59 -23.56 -5.89
C PHE A 286 -15.13 -24.47 -4.80
N MET A 287 -16.34 -24.18 -4.37
CA MET A 287 -17.14 -25.01 -3.48
C MET A 287 -18.52 -25.16 -4.10
N PHE A 288 -19.11 -26.34 -3.97
CA PHE A 288 -20.47 -26.60 -4.41
C PHE A 288 -21.20 -27.30 -3.28
N ALA A 289 -22.36 -26.77 -2.91
CA ALA A 289 -23.14 -27.29 -1.80
C ALA A 289 -24.63 -27.11 -2.03
N SER A 290 -25.42 -27.75 -1.18
CA SER A 290 -26.87 -27.61 -1.15
C SER A 290 -27.40 -27.94 0.23
N SER A 291 -28.40 -27.19 0.68
CA SER A 291 -29.05 -27.35 1.99
C SER A 291 -30.56 -27.17 1.86
N GLY A 292 -31.33 -28.23 2.11
CA GLY A 292 -32.80 -28.20 2.08
C GLY A 292 -33.46 -29.08 1.01
N ALA A 293 -34.59 -29.71 1.40
CA ALA A 293 -35.36 -30.77 0.73
C ALA A 293 -34.53 -32.00 0.30
N SER A 294 -35.02 -33.22 0.55
CA SER A 294 -34.27 -34.46 0.25
C SER A 294 -33.87 -34.55 -1.23
N GLN A 295 -32.61 -34.23 -1.51
CA GLN A 295 -31.93 -34.48 -2.80
C GLN A 295 -31.27 -35.86 -2.82
N SER A 296 -31.72 -36.75 -1.93
CA SER A 296 -31.26 -38.12 -1.82
C SER A 296 -31.24 -38.78 -3.19
N GLY A 297 -30.06 -39.24 -3.63
CA GLY A 297 -29.90 -39.89 -4.93
C GLY A 297 -29.90 -38.95 -6.14
N ALA A 298 -29.95 -37.64 -5.95
CA ALA A 298 -29.77 -36.69 -7.05
C ALA A 298 -28.39 -36.89 -7.69
N VAL A 299 -28.37 -36.87 -9.02
CA VAL A 299 -27.15 -36.92 -9.82
C VAL A 299 -26.95 -35.57 -10.49
N ILE A 300 -25.76 -35.02 -10.31
CA ILE A 300 -25.37 -33.72 -10.84
C ILE A 300 -24.07 -33.93 -11.59
N TYR A 301 -24.02 -33.49 -12.84
CA TYR A 301 -22.79 -33.48 -13.62
C TYR A 301 -22.24 -32.07 -13.65
N ILE A 302 -20.95 -31.91 -13.35
CA ILE A 302 -20.23 -30.62 -13.36
C ILE A 302 -18.98 -30.80 -14.21
N ASP A 303 -18.68 -29.80 -15.03
CA ASP A 303 -17.52 -29.82 -15.91
C ASP A 303 -17.07 -28.38 -16.21
N ASN A 304 -15.91 -28.18 -16.85
CA ASN A 304 -15.45 -26.91 -17.38
C ASN A 304 -15.40 -25.77 -16.33
N VAL A 305 -14.86 -26.04 -15.15
CA VAL A 305 -14.76 -25.11 -14.01
C VAL A 305 -13.54 -24.20 -14.16
N TYR A 306 -13.74 -22.90 -14.30
CA TYR A 306 -12.65 -21.92 -14.39
C TYR A 306 -13.08 -20.51 -13.98
N TRP A 307 -12.11 -19.67 -13.62
CA TRP A 307 -12.33 -18.22 -13.56
C TRP A 307 -11.81 -17.58 -14.85
N THR A 308 -12.56 -16.62 -15.39
CA THR A 308 -12.08 -15.82 -16.53
C THR A 308 -10.87 -14.96 -16.14
N ASN A 309 -10.22 -14.34 -17.11
CA ASN A 309 -9.16 -13.36 -16.86
C ASN A 309 -9.76 -12.20 -16.03
N GLY A 310 -9.12 -11.81 -14.91
CA GLY A 310 -9.61 -10.72 -14.06
C GLY A 310 -9.06 -9.33 -14.39
N THR A 311 -8.42 -9.18 -15.55
CA THR A 311 -8.13 -7.87 -16.14
C THR A 311 -9.27 -7.51 -17.08
N GLY A 312 -10.07 -6.51 -16.71
CA GLY A 312 -11.29 -6.12 -17.40
C GLY A 312 -11.09 -5.94 -18.91
N SER A 313 -11.85 -6.71 -19.69
CA SER A 313 -12.23 -6.38 -21.06
C SER A 313 -13.57 -7.06 -21.34
N THR A 314 -14.61 -6.25 -21.34
CA THR A 314 -15.94 -6.60 -21.84
C THR A 314 -15.82 -6.71 -23.36
N SER A 315 -15.44 -7.89 -23.86
CA SER A 315 -15.53 -8.21 -25.28
C SER A 315 -16.84 -8.94 -25.49
N SER A 316 -17.87 -8.19 -25.86
CA SER A 316 -19.13 -8.74 -26.36
C SER A 316 -18.83 -9.57 -27.61
N SER A 317 -19.10 -10.88 -27.53
CA SER A 317 -18.98 -11.80 -28.63
C SER A 317 -20.12 -11.57 -29.62
N SER A 318 -19.80 -11.04 -30.80
CA SER A 318 -20.63 -11.18 -32.00
C SER A 318 -19.81 -11.85 -33.09
N SER A 319 -20.21 -13.07 -33.42
CA SER A 319 -19.72 -13.91 -34.50
C SER A 319 -19.96 -13.27 -35.86
N VAL A 320 -18.91 -13.06 -36.66
CA VAL A 320 -19.02 -13.07 -38.14
C VAL A 320 -17.76 -13.72 -38.72
N SER A 321 -18.03 -14.65 -39.63
CA SER A 321 -17.12 -15.59 -40.29
C SER A 321 -16.13 -14.92 -41.26
N SER A 322 -14.91 -15.45 -41.23
CA SER A 322 -13.90 -15.60 -42.29
C SER A 322 -14.12 -14.95 -43.67
N SER A 323 -13.09 -14.23 -44.15
CA SER A 323 -12.44 -14.47 -45.45
C SER A 323 -11.03 -13.89 -45.47
N SER A 324 -10.10 -14.70 -45.94
CA SER A 324 -8.65 -14.54 -45.99
C SER A 324 -8.20 -13.70 -47.19
N SER A 325 -7.15 -12.89 -47.01
CA SER A 325 -6.09 -12.74 -48.02
C SER A 325 -4.89 -11.96 -47.47
N SER A 326 -3.75 -12.63 -47.50
CA SER A 326 -2.38 -12.18 -47.28
C SER A 326 -1.92 -11.09 -48.23
N VAL A 327 -1.16 -10.09 -47.75
CA VAL A 327 0.04 -9.61 -48.46
C VAL A 327 1.07 -9.06 -47.47
N SER A 328 2.28 -9.58 -47.55
CA SER A 328 3.50 -9.11 -46.92
C SER A 328 3.97 -7.79 -47.53
N SER A 329 4.70 -6.96 -46.79
CA SER A 329 5.92 -6.29 -47.29
C SER A 329 6.70 -5.60 -46.17
N SER A 330 7.95 -6.03 -46.07
CA SER A 330 9.05 -5.47 -45.31
C SER A 330 9.47 -4.10 -45.82
N SER A 331 10.01 -3.23 -44.95
CA SER A 331 11.33 -2.63 -45.15
C SER A 331 11.71 -1.71 -43.99
N SER A 332 13.01 -1.72 -43.73
CA SER A 332 13.78 -1.15 -42.63
C SER A 332 14.56 0.10 -43.09
N ILE A 333 15.31 0.69 -42.13
CA ILE A 333 16.43 1.65 -42.28
C ILE A 333 16.00 3.12 -42.34
N SER A 334 16.65 4.13 -41.74
CA SER A 334 17.58 4.30 -40.60
C SER A 334 17.71 5.81 -40.37
N SER A 335 18.17 6.17 -39.18
CA SER A 335 18.63 7.46 -38.67
C SER A 335 19.45 8.38 -39.61
N SER A 336 19.25 9.69 -39.47
CA SER A 336 20.34 10.69 -39.43
C SER A 336 19.87 12.04 -38.87
N SER A 337 20.75 12.61 -38.05
CA SER A 337 20.75 13.92 -37.38
C SER A 337 21.45 14.98 -38.24
N VAL A 338 21.03 16.26 -38.21
CA VAL A 338 21.80 17.44 -37.72
C VAL A 338 21.12 18.80 -38.02
N SER A 339 21.13 19.66 -36.98
CA SER A 339 21.43 21.11 -36.95
C SER A 339 20.47 22.20 -37.46
N SER A 340 19.90 22.90 -36.47
CA SER A 340 19.93 24.36 -36.19
C SER A 340 19.89 25.39 -37.33
N SER A 341 18.83 26.20 -37.34
CA SER A 341 18.86 27.64 -37.68
C SER A 341 17.76 28.41 -36.94
N SER A 342 18.06 29.67 -36.64
CA SER A 342 17.45 30.51 -35.62
C SER A 342 16.61 31.68 -36.17
N ILE A 343 15.47 31.93 -35.49
CA ILE A 343 14.75 33.19 -35.19
C ILE A 343 14.01 33.95 -36.31
N SER A 344 12.68 34.11 -36.12
CA SER A 344 11.95 35.39 -35.94
C SER A 344 10.44 35.09 -35.74
N SER A 345 9.94 35.07 -34.50
CA SER A 345 9.19 36.15 -33.82
C SER A 345 7.73 36.33 -34.26
N SER A 346 6.80 35.81 -33.46
CA SER A 346 5.48 36.42 -33.25
C SER A 346 4.78 35.89 -31.99
N SER A 347 4.28 36.85 -31.20
CA SER A 347 3.25 36.78 -30.15
C SER A 347 3.48 35.89 -28.92
N VAL A 348 3.83 36.58 -27.82
CA VAL A 348 3.82 36.07 -26.45
C VAL A 348 2.38 36.15 -25.91
N SER A 349 1.82 35.02 -25.51
CA SER A 349 0.61 34.95 -24.68
C SER A 349 0.99 34.44 -23.30
N SER A 350 0.54 35.16 -22.29
CA SER A 350 0.87 35.01 -20.86
C SER A 350 0.44 33.65 -20.32
N SER A 351 1.41 32.81 -19.91
CA SER A 351 1.15 31.52 -19.28
C SER A 351 1.24 31.64 -17.75
N SER A 352 0.10 31.67 -17.07
CA SER A 352 -0.01 31.37 -15.64
C SER A 352 0.39 29.91 -15.42
N SER A 353 1.47 29.69 -14.67
CA SER A 353 2.03 28.37 -14.36
C SER A 353 1.11 27.57 -13.41
N SER A 354 0.21 26.76 -13.97
CA SER A 354 -0.51 25.71 -13.26
C SER A 354 0.35 24.46 -13.18
N ILE A 355 0.76 24.05 -11.97
CA ILE A 355 1.43 22.76 -11.75
C ILE A 355 0.34 21.71 -11.53
N SER A 356 0.00 20.99 -12.59
CA SER A 356 -0.86 19.81 -12.54
C SER A 356 0.02 18.56 -12.49
N SER A 357 -0.21 17.67 -11.53
CA SER A 357 0.39 16.32 -11.54
C SER A 357 -0.68 15.28 -11.86
N ALA A 358 -0.34 14.38 -12.78
CA ALA A 358 -1.23 13.33 -13.25
C ALA A 358 -0.72 11.97 -12.74
N SER A 359 -1.58 11.25 -12.03
CA SER A 359 -1.45 9.80 -11.83
C SER A 359 -2.31 9.08 -12.87
N SER A 360 -2.10 7.77 -13.06
CA SER A 360 -2.99 6.95 -13.89
C SER A 360 -4.44 6.94 -13.40
N LEU A 361 -4.68 7.26 -12.12
CA LEU A 361 -6.00 7.22 -11.48
C LEU A 361 -6.70 8.59 -11.46
N PHE A 362 -5.98 9.68 -11.25
CA PHE A 362 -6.56 11.03 -11.18
C PHE A 362 -5.51 12.10 -11.46
N THR A 363 -5.97 13.28 -11.88
CA THR A 363 -5.16 14.49 -12.05
C THR A 363 -5.54 15.51 -10.99
N HIS A 364 -4.56 16.19 -10.40
CA HIS A 364 -4.82 17.22 -9.38
C HIS A 364 -3.91 18.43 -9.61
N GLY A 365 -4.19 19.52 -8.90
CA GLY A 365 -3.35 20.72 -8.96
C GLY A 365 -3.92 21.91 -8.19
N GLY A 366 -3.18 23.01 -8.24
CA GLY A 366 -3.59 24.31 -7.72
C GLY A 366 -3.58 25.38 -8.81
N GLU A 367 -4.60 26.22 -8.82
CA GLU A 367 -4.78 27.33 -9.76
C GLU A 367 -4.87 28.65 -9.00
N VAL A 368 -4.14 29.67 -9.42
CA VAL A 368 -4.29 31.02 -8.89
C VAL A 368 -5.63 31.57 -9.36
N VAL A 369 -6.49 32.02 -8.42
CA VAL A 369 -7.78 32.62 -8.74
C VAL A 369 -7.65 34.14 -8.82
N ASN A 370 -7.01 34.75 -7.83
CA ASN A 370 -6.69 36.18 -7.77
C ASN A 370 -5.57 36.40 -6.75
N SER A 371 -5.28 37.67 -6.37
CA SER A 371 -4.20 38.05 -5.45
C SER A 371 -4.28 37.50 -4.03
N THR A 372 -5.44 36.98 -3.61
CA THR A 372 -5.65 36.46 -2.26
C THR A 372 -6.22 35.03 -2.22
N SER A 373 -6.31 34.34 -3.35
CA SER A 373 -6.93 33.02 -3.38
C SER A 373 -6.39 32.07 -4.45
N ALA A 374 -6.41 30.79 -4.11
CA ALA A 374 -6.02 29.68 -4.96
C ALA A 374 -7.06 28.57 -4.90
N LYS A 375 -7.29 27.90 -6.02
CA LYS A 375 -8.22 26.79 -6.17
C LYS A 375 -7.44 25.49 -6.27
N LEU A 376 -7.68 24.55 -5.35
CA LEU A 376 -7.24 23.18 -5.48
C LEU A 376 -8.29 22.36 -6.25
N TYR A 377 -7.84 21.43 -7.09
CA TYR A 377 -8.74 20.53 -7.81
C TYR A 377 -8.28 19.07 -7.80
N PHE A 378 -9.25 18.16 -7.93
CA PHE A 378 -9.08 16.71 -8.09
C PHE A 378 -9.98 16.20 -9.22
N LYS A 379 -9.39 15.57 -10.23
CA LYS A 379 -10.08 15.06 -11.43
C LYS A 379 -9.87 13.55 -11.58
N PRO A 380 -10.89 12.72 -11.31
CA PRO A 380 -10.88 11.31 -11.67
C PRO A 380 -10.56 11.07 -13.16
N ASN A 381 -9.66 10.13 -13.47
CA ASN A 381 -9.32 9.76 -14.84
C ASN A 381 -10.10 8.50 -15.26
N GLY A 382 -11.24 8.69 -15.94
CA GLY A 382 -12.06 7.59 -16.47
C GLY A 382 -12.99 6.90 -15.45
N TRP A 383 -13.27 7.53 -14.31
CA TRP A 383 -14.22 7.06 -13.29
C TRP A 383 -14.87 8.25 -12.57
N THR A 384 -15.82 8.00 -11.69
CA THR A 384 -16.52 9.05 -10.92
C THR A 384 -16.28 8.87 -9.42
N ALA A 385 -15.87 9.94 -8.74
CA ALA A 385 -15.78 9.92 -7.28
C ALA A 385 -17.15 10.22 -6.65
N GLY A 386 -17.51 9.52 -5.58
CA GLY A 386 -18.74 9.80 -4.84
C GLY A 386 -18.64 11.07 -3.98
N TYR A 387 -17.47 11.29 -3.38
CA TYR A 387 -17.06 12.55 -2.75
C TYR A 387 -15.54 12.69 -2.81
N VAL A 388 -15.07 13.92 -2.63
CA VAL A 388 -13.66 14.24 -2.41
C VAL A 388 -13.56 15.24 -1.25
N ILE A 389 -12.68 14.95 -0.29
CA ILE A 389 -12.33 15.86 0.82
C ILE A 389 -10.89 16.27 0.58
N VAL A 390 -10.61 17.58 0.66
CA VAL A 390 -9.23 18.09 0.66
C VAL A 390 -8.79 18.34 2.10
N HIS A 391 -7.65 17.77 2.47
CA HIS A 391 -6.93 18.08 3.71
C HIS A 391 -5.85 19.08 3.35
N TYR A 392 -5.78 20.24 3.99
CA TYR A 392 -4.73 21.21 3.69
C TYR A 392 -4.25 22.02 4.89
N THR A 393 -3.01 22.52 4.80
CA THR A 393 -2.44 23.53 5.70
C THR A 393 -1.91 24.69 4.87
N VAL A 394 -2.00 25.91 5.40
CA VAL A 394 -1.38 27.11 4.80
C VAL A 394 -0.22 27.52 5.70
N ASN A 395 1.00 27.65 5.15
CA ASN A 395 2.21 28.07 5.87
C ASN A 395 2.49 27.25 7.15
N ASN A 396 2.20 25.94 7.12
CA ASN A 396 2.27 25.03 8.28
C ASN A 396 1.32 25.38 9.45
N GLY A 397 0.24 26.12 9.19
CA GLY A 397 -0.84 26.33 10.14
C GLY A 397 -1.68 25.06 10.39
N GLY A 398 -2.74 25.18 11.18
CA GLY A 398 -3.62 24.05 11.52
C GLY A 398 -4.29 23.42 10.30
N GLN A 399 -4.34 22.08 10.26
CA GLN A 399 -4.96 21.33 9.16
C GLN A 399 -6.47 21.58 9.08
N GLN A 400 -6.94 21.85 7.87
CA GLN A 400 -8.34 21.99 7.51
C GLN A 400 -8.75 20.76 6.68
N ASN A 401 -9.95 20.23 6.92
CA ASN A 401 -10.52 19.12 6.14
C ASN A 401 -11.84 19.59 5.55
N VAL A 402 -11.92 19.71 4.23
CA VAL A 402 -13.08 20.32 3.57
C VAL A 402 -13.57 19.46 2.43
N GLN A 403 -14.86 19.11 2.43
CA GLN A 403 -15.48 18.44 1.29
C GLN A 403 -15.49 19.38 0.09
N MET A 404 -14.93 18.94 -1.03
CA MET A 404 -14.84 19.69 -2.27
C MET A 404 -16.19 19.70 -3.00
N THR A 405 -16.38 20.64 -3.92
CA THR A 405 -17.60 20.72 -4.75
C THR A 405 -17.30 20.21 -6.17
N TYR A 406 -18.17 19.35 -6.71
CA TYR A 406 -18.02 18.86 -8.08
C TYR A 406 -18.43 19.93 -9.10
N ASN A 407 -17.53 20.25 -10.03
CA ASN A 407 -17.78 21.15 -11.15
C ASN A 407 -17.97 20.32 -12.44
N SER A 408 -19.21 20.28 -12.94
CA SER A 408 -19.59 19.50 -14.12
C SER A 408 -18.99 20.04 -15.43
N SER A 409 -18.67 21.33 -15.51
CA SER A 409 -18.09 21.94 -16.72
C SER A 409 -16.63 21.57 -16.93
N THR A 410 -15.88 21.35 -15.84
CA THR A 410 -14.46 20.96 -15.88
C THR A 410 -14.25 19.48 -15.52
N ALA A 411 -15.33 18.78 -15.16
CA ALA A 411 -15.39 17.38 -14.73
C ALA A 411 -14.41 17.07 -13.59
N ARG A 412 -14.31 17.96 -12.59
CA ARG A 412 -13.40 17.83 -11.45
C ARG A 412 -14.01 18.39 -10.16
N TRP A 413 -13.51 17.92 -9.04
CA TRP A 413 -13.81 18.44 -7.70
C TRP A 413 -12.92 19.63 -7.40
N GLU A 414 -13.49 20.72 -6.88
CA GLU A 414 -12.81 22.01 -6.68
C GLU A 414 -13.02 22.56 -5.25
N TYR A 415 -12.01 23.19 -4.69
CA TYR A 415 -12.11 23.97 -3.45
C TYR A 415 -11.21 25.20 -3.51
N THR A 416 -11.73 26.37 -3.15
CA THR A 416 -10.99 27.64 -3.17
C THR A 416 -10.55 28.03 -1.77
N ILE A 417 -9.25 28.22 -1.59
CA ILE A 417 -8.63 28.72 -0.38
C ILE A 417 -8.46 30.23 -0.52
N THR A 418 -9.00 30.98 0.44
CA THR A 418 -8.95 32.45 0.49
C THR A 418 -8.01 32.96 1.57
N GLY A 419 -7.62 34.23 1.52
CA GLY A 419 -6.75 34.85 2.54
C GLY A 419 -5.27 34.50 2.36
N LEU A 420 -4.85 34.17 1.14
CA LEU A 420 -3.47 33.83 0.83
C LEU A 420 -2.63 35.07 0.53
N SER A 421 -1.42 35.14 1.09
CA SER A 421 -0.38 36.07 0.66
C SER A 421 0.48 35.42 -0.43
N SER A 422 0.98 36.19 -1.40
CA SER A 422 1.93 35.66 -2.40
C SER A 422 3.13 35.00 -1.70
N GLY A 423 3.52 33.81 -2.14
CA GLY A 423 4.52 32.96 -1.48
C GLY A 423 3.96 31.97 -0.45
N ALA A 424 2.64 31.97 -0.18
CA ALA A 424 2.05 31.03 0.77
C ALA A 424 2.22 29.57 0.32
N THR A 425 2.68 28.71 1.21
CA THR A 425 2.80 27.27 0.95
C THR A 425 1.52 26.56 1.38
N ILE A 426 0.84 25.92 0.45
CA ILE A 426 -0.32 25.05 0.71
C ILE A 426 0.15 23.60 0.63
N LYS A 427 0.19 22.89 1.76
CA LYS A 427 0.35 21.43 1.75
C LYS A 427 -1.03 20.80 1.74
N TYR A 428 -1.29 19.83 0.86
CA TYR A 428 -2.61 19.24 0.72
C TYR A 428 -2.58 17.75 0.39
N GLY A 429 -3.69 17.06 0.65
CA GLY A 429 -3.97 15.68 0.23
C GLY A 429 -5.49 15.49 0.09
N PHE A 430 -5.92 14.34 -0.40
CA PHE A 430 -7.33 14.05 -0.65
C PHE A 430 -7.79 12.72 -0.05
N THR A 431 -8.89 12.73 0.69
CA THR A 431 -9.78 11.57 0.79
C THR A 431 -10.70 11.55 -0.42
N TYR A 432 -10.87 10.42 -1.09
CA TYR A 432 -11.91 10.28 -2.12
C TYR A 432 -12.58 8.91 -2.08
N GLN A 433 -13.86 8.88 -2.44
CA GLN A 433 -14.59 7.63 -2.60
C GLN A 433 -14.58 7.18 -4.06
N LYS A 434 -14.13 5.95 -4.31
CA LYS A 434 -14.25 5.27 -5.60
C LYS A 434 -14.97 3.94 -5.40
N ASP A 435 -16.03 3.71 -6.15
CA ASP A 435 -16.81 2.46 -6.11
C ASP A 435 -17.25 2.06 -4.68
N GLY A 436 -17.63 3.05 -3.87
CA GLY A 436 -18.06 2.86 -2.48
C GLY A 436 -16.95 2.81 -1.43
N ILE A 437 -15.68 2.66 -1.85
CA ILE A 437 -14.52 2.53 -0.95
C ILE A 437 -13.78 3.87 -0.84
N GLN A 438 -13.31 4.19 0.37
CA GLN A 438 -12.54 5.39 0.67
C GLN A 438 -11.03 5.17 0.45
N TYR A 439 -10.38 6.12 -0.21
CA TYR A 439 -8.94 6.13 -0.47
C TYR A 439 -8.33 7.46 -0.05
N GLU A 440 -7.06 7.43 0.35
CA GLU A 440 -6.28 8.60 0.78
C GLU A 440 -5.07 8.81 -0.12
N THR A 441 -4.77 10.06 -0.46
CA THR A 441 -3.52 10.40 -1.14
C THR A 441 -2.42 10.74 -0.12
N GLY A 442 -1.16 10.50 -0.48
CA GLY A 442 -0.02 11.05 0.26
C GLY A 442 0.00 12.59 0.25
N GLY A 443 0.83 13.19 1.11
CA GLY A 443 0.96 14.65 1.22
C GLY A 443 1.60 15.29 -0.02
N LEU A 444 0.89 16.20 -0.66
CA LEU A 444 1.29 16.98 -1.82
C LEU A 444 1.53 18.45 -1.41
N THR A 445 2.26 19.23 -2.22
CA THR A 445 2.55 20.64 -1.94
C THR A 445 2.28 21.53 -3.15
N TYR A 446 1.65 22.67 -2.93
CA TYR A 446 1.42 23.74 -3.89
C TYR A 446 1.85 25.07 -3.29
N THR A 447 2.80 25.76 -3.94
CA THR A 447 3.18 27.12 -3.54
C THR A 447 2.36 28.13 -4.33
N TYR A 448 1.58 28.92 -3.61
CA TYR A 448 0.80 30.00 -4.19
C TYR A 448 1.70 31.20 -4.47
N ILE A 449 1.82 31.58 -5.75
CA ILE A 449 2.59 32.75 -6.19
C ILE A 449 1.67 33.61 -7.05
N PHE A 450 1.40 34.84 -6.58
CA PHE A 450 0.72 35.86 -7.36
C PHE A 450 1.71 36.94 -7.77
N ASN A 451 1.91 37.09 -9.08
CA ASN A 451 2.73 38.15 -9.65
C ASN A 451 1.79 39.28 -10.08
N SER A 452 1.77 40.38 -9.32
CA SER A 452 1.14 41.62 -9.78
C SER A 452 2.05 42.23 -10.85
N SER A 453 1.57 42.31 -12.09
CA SER A 453 2.20 43.12 -13.12
C SER A 453 2.10 44.60 -12.70
N SER A 454 3.16 45.14 -12.10
CA SER A 454 3.31 46.57 -11.86
C SER A 454 4.76 46.97 -12.06
N SER A 455 4.99 47.67 -13.16
CA SER A 455 6.20 48.39 -13.52
C SER A 455 6.51 49.50 -12.52
N SER A 456 7.71 49.51 -11.96
CA SER A 456 8.30 50.73 -11.40
C SER A 456 9.82 50.69 -11.48
N SER A 457 10.32 51.79 -12.03
CA SER A 457 11.67 52.12 -12.46
C SER A 457 12.73 52.12 -11.37
N VAL A 458 13.93 51.73 -11.77
CA VAL A 458 15.20 51.96 -11.09
C VAL A 458 15.42 53.46 -10.89
N SER A 459 15.74 53.86 -9.66
CA SER A 459 16.45 55.11 -9.39
C SER A 459 17.57 54.84 -8.39
N SER A 460 18.79 54.99 -8.90
CA SER A 460 20.06 54.97 -8.19
C SER A 460 20.22 56.19 -7.30
N SER A 461 20.64 55.98 -6.05
CA SER A 461 21.29 57.00 -5.26
C SER A 461 22.40 56.38 -4.40
N SER A 462 23.61 56.80 -4.72
CA SER A 462 24.87 56.54 -4.04
C SER A 462 24.99 57.35 -2.75
N SER A 463 25.44 56.71 -1.67
CA SER A 463 26.09 57.39 -0.55
C SER A 463 27.04 56.43 0.16
N SER A 464 28.30 56.86 0.26
CA SER A 464 29.43 56.18 0.88
C SER A 464 29.62 56.53 2.37
N VAL A 465 30.43 55.70 3.05
CA VAL A 465 31.06 55.79 4.39
C VAL A 465 30.17 55.39 5.60
N SER A 466 30.59 54.58 6.59
CA SER A 466 31.93 54.31 7.15
C SER A 466 32.05 52.90 7.76
N SER A 467 33.28 52.41 7.83
CA SER A 467 33.73 51.14 8.40
C SER A 467 33.61 51.03 9.92
N SER A 468 33.21 49.86 10.42
CA SER A 468 33.65 49.33 11.71
C SER A 468 34.04 47.86 11.55
N SER A 469 35.33 47.59 11.70
CA SER A 469 35.98 46.29 11.61
C SER A 469 35.63 45.39 12.80
N SER A 470 35.07 44.21 12.52
CA SER A 470 35.13 43.06 13.42
C SER A 470 35.40 41.81 12.58
N SER A 471 36.50 41.14 12.89
CA SER A 471 37.05 39.94 12.25
C SER A 471 36.00 38.85 12.01
N SER A 472 35.56 38.70 10.77
CA SER A 472 34.72 37.59 10.32
C SER A 472 35.56 36.58 9.54
N SER A 473 35.73 35.39 10.13
CA SER A 473 36.25 34.20 9.47
C SER A 473 35.55 34.00 8.12
N SER A 474 36.32 33.95 7.03
CA SER A 474 35.80 33.73 5.68
C SER A 474 35.02 32.41 5.66
N THR A 475 33.70 32.50 5.67
CA THR A 475 32.85 31.31 5.52
C THR A 475 32.91 30.95 4.04
N THR A 476 33.72 29.95 3.69
CA THR A 476 33.79 29.45 2.32
C THR A 476 32.39 29.00 1.91
N VAL A 477 31.78 29.69 0.95
CA VAL A 477 30.49 29.32 0.37
C VAL A 477 30.71 28.15 -0.58
N ILE A 478 29.99 27.06 -0.38
CA ILE A 478 30.16 25.83 -1.16
C ILE A 478 29.04 25.69 -2.17
N ASN A 479 29.36 25.64 -3.45
CA ASN A 479 28.36 25.39 -4.50
C ASN A 479 27.82 23.95 -4.38
N VAL A 480 26.49 23.82 -4.42
CA VAL A 480 25.79 22.52 -4.39
C VAL A 480 24.81 22.41 -5.57
N PRO A 481 24.69 21.24 -6.25
CA PRO A 481 25.27 19.92 -5.93
C PRO A 481 26.79 19.81 -5.85
N GLY A 482 27.28 19.00 -4.92
CA GLY A 482 28.71 18.83 -4.66
C GLY A 482 29.03 18.27 -3.28
N VAL A 483 30.32 18.06 -3.01
CA VAL A 483 30.82 17.68 -1.69
C VAL A 483 30.84 18.93 -0.80
N VAL A 484 30.06 18.90 0.28
CA VAL A 484 30.05 19.95 1.30
C VAL A 484 31.24 19.78 2.25
N SER A 485 31.52 18.53 2.65
CA SER A 485 32.71 18.20 3.41
C SER A 485 33.15 16.75 3.14
N SER A 486 34.45 16.56 2.96
CA SER A 486 35.08 15.23 2.85
C SER A 486 35.40 14.60 4.22
N ASN A 487 35.40 15.39 5.29
CA ASN A 487 35.53 14.95 6.67
C ASN A 487 34.83 15.94 7.61
N VAL A 488 33.61 15.63 8.06
CA VAL A 488 32.93 16.44 9.08
C VAL A 488 33.49 16.18 10.48
N GLY A 489 33.94 14.95 10.75
CA GLY A 489 34.48 14.49 12.02
C GLY A 489 33.43 14.33 13.13
N ALA A 490 33.91 14.20 14.37
CA ALA A 490 33.07 14.07 15.55
C ALA A 490 32.20 15.33 15.77
N ILE A 491 30.95 15.10 16.19
CA ILE A 491 29.99 16.11 16.61
C ILE A 491 29.55 15.75 18.03
N ALA A 492 29.84 16.63 18.99
CA ALA A 492 29.49 16.38 20.39
C ALA A 492 27.97 16.38 20.58
N ASN A 493 27.46 15.53 21.48
CA ASN A 493 26.01 15.46 21.75
C ASN A 493 25.45 16.84 22.12
N GLY A 494 24.31 17.19 21.51
CA GLY A 494 23.64 18.49 21.68
C GLY A 494 24.22 19.63 20.85
N THR A 495 25.36 19.43 20.18
CA THR A 495 26.02 20.47 19.38
C THR A 495 25.67 20.38 17.89
N THR A 496 25.84 21.49 17.17
CA THR A 496 25.50 21.64 15.75
C THR A 496 26.73 22.09 14.96
N LYS A 497 26.96 21.47 13.79
CA LYS A 497 27.86 21.98 12.75
C LYS A 497 27.04 22.53 11.59
N SER A 498 27.45 23.67 11.04
CA SER A 498 26.70 24.40 10.00
C SER A 498 27.61 24.83 8.85
N TRP A 499 27.04 24.85 7.65
CA TRP A 499 27.67 25.28 6.41
C TRP A 499 26.75 26.25 5.67
N THR A 500 27.36 27.24 5.03
CA THR A 500 26.67 28.06 4.02
C THR A 500 26.90 27.42 2.66
N VAL A 501 25.84 26.92 2.04
CA VAL A 501 25.86 26.31 0.72
C VAL A 501 25.15 27.21 -0.29
N ASN A 502 25.68 27.33 -1.50
CA ASN A 502 25.05 28.05 -2.59
C ASN A 502 24.36 27.06 -3.52
N CYS A 503 23.03 27.07 -3.53
CA CYS A 503 22.23 26.30 -4.47
C CYS A 503 22.40 26.89 -5.87
N THR A 504 23.02 26.12 -6.78
CA THR A 504 23.31 26.59 -8.14
C THR A 504 22.14 26.45 -9.11
N SER A 505 21.09 25.70 -8.73
CA SER A 505 19.87 25.54 -9.52
C SER A 505 18.64 25.47 -8.62
N ASN A 506 17.46 25.76 -9.20
CA ASN A 506 16.19 25.50 -8.53
C ASN A 506 15.88 24.00 -8.66
N ALA A 507 15.82 23.27 -7.55
CA ALA A 507 15.64 21.81 -7.57
C ALA A 507 15.24 21.27 -6.19
N ASN A 508 14.84 20.01 -6.12
CA ASN A 508 14.87 19.27 -4.86
C ASN A 508 16.32 18.88 -4.55
N TYR A 509 16.66 18.81 -3.27
CA TYR A 509 18.02 18.55 -2.82
C TYR A 509 18.06 17.39 -1.84
N ARG A 510 18.93 16.44 -2.12
CA ARG A 510 19.20 15.29 -1.25
C ARG A 510 20.55 15.49 -0.58
N VAL A 511 20.55 15.50 0.75
CA VAL A 511 21.77 15.48 1.56
C VAL A 511 22.18 14.03 1.76
N ARG A 512 23.37 13.66 1.29
CA ARG A 512 23.96 12.33 1.52
C ARG A 512 24.97 12.42 2.65
N ILE A 513 24.80 11.58 3.67
CA ILE A 513 25.57 11.62 4.90
C ILE A 513 26.19 10.25 5.11
N THR A 514 27.51 10.16 5.14
CA THR A 514 28.26 8.94 5.42
C THR A 514 28.77 8.96 6.86
N SER A 515 28.24 8.09 7.70
CA SER A 515 28.67 7.92 9.09
C SER A 515 30.06 7.31 9.17
N THR A 516 30.90 7.88 10.03
CA THR A 516 32.13 7.25 10.54
C THR A 516 32.02 6.93 12.03
N SER A 517 30.80 6.95 12.56
CA SER A 517 30.51 6.51 13.93
C SER A 517 30.82 5.02 14.06
N THR A 518 31.29 4.61 15.24
CA THR A 518 31.57 3.20 15.56
C THR A 518 30.35 2.44 16.07
N LEU A 519 29.28 3.16 16.43
CA LEU A 519 28.04 2.61 16.97
C LEU A 519 26.88 2.80 15.98
N ASN A 520 25.93 1.86 16.00
CA ASN A 520 24.69 1.96 15.26
C ASN A 520 23.70 2.94 15.91
N SER A 521 22.61 3.24 15.20
CA SER A 521 21.49 4.05 15.70
C SER A 521 21.94 5.38 16.32
N ARG A 522 22.79 6.15 15.63
CA ARG A 522 23.16 7.49 16.10
C ARG A 522 22.08 8.48 15.67
N SER A 523 21.42 9.15 16.61
CA SER A 523 20.43 10.19 16.30
C SER A 523 21.09 11.49 15.90
N ILE A 524 20.72 11.99 14.72
CA ILE A 524 21.09 13.31 14.23
C ILE A 524 19.87 14.05 13.69
N THR A 525 19.93 15.38 13.69
CA THR A 525 18.96 16.22 12.98
C THR A 525 19.66 16.95 11.86
N VAL A 526 19.21 16.71 10.63
CA VAL A 526 19.69 17.41 9.44
C VAL A 526 18.75 18.57 9.17
N THR A 527 19.27 19.78 9.18
CA THR A 527 18.47 20.98 8.87
C THR A 527 18.98 21.59 7.59
N PHE A 528 18.09 21.78 6.61
CA PHE A 528 18.42 22.47 5.38
C PHE A 528 17.39 23.55 5.09
N ASP A 529 17.87 24.79 5.10
CA ASP A 529 17.06 25.98 4.84
C ASP A 529 15.78 25.99 5.70
N GLY A 530 15.99 25.91 7.02
CA GLY A 530 14.93 25.94 8.04
C GLY A 530 14.12 24.65 8.20
N VAL A 531 14.26 23.67 7.31
CA VAL A 531 13.54 22.39 7.41
C VAL A 531 14.43 21.38 8.13
N SER A 532 13.96 20.85 9.26
CA SER A 532 14.68 19.87 10.07
C SER A 532 14.09 18.46 9.90
N VAL A 533 14.96 17.48 9.65
CA VAL A 533 14.61 16.07 9.56
C VAL A 533 15.46 15.29 10.58
N PRO A 534 14.85 14.78 11.68
CA PRO A 534 15.52 13.84 12.57
C PRO A 534 15.64 12.46 11.90
N ILE A 535 16.83 11.88 11.95
CA ILE A 535 17.09 10.53 11.41
C ILE A 535 17.99 9.74 12.35
N SER A 536 18.03 8.42 12.17
CA SER A 536 19.07 7.57 12.74
C SER A 536 20.11 7.25 11.66
N ILE A 537 21.38 7.11 12.05
CA ILE A 537 22.43 6.66 11.14
C ILE A 537 23.28 5.57 11.80
N ASN A 538 23.46 4.45 11.10
CA ASN A 538 24.26 3.32 11.57
C ASN A 538 25.77 3.53 11.34
N ALA A 539 26.59 2.71 11.98
CA ALA A 539 28.03 2.70 11.76
C ALA A 539 28.35 2.41 10.30
N GLY A 540 29.19 3.24 9.67
CA GLY A 540 29.58 3.10 8.26
C GLY A 540 28.46 3.34 7.22
N GLN A 541 27.23 3.62 7.65
CA GLN A 541 26.10 3.79 6.74
C GLN A 541 26.18 5.10 5.98
N THR A 542 25.75 5.08 4.72
CA THR A 542 25.39 6.30 3.99
C THR A 542 23.86 6.41 3.92
N VAL A 543 23.32 7.54 4.38
CA VAL A 543 21.88 7.83 4.36
C VAL A 543 21.59 9.05 3.49
N ASN A 544 20.40 9.06 2.88
CA ASN A 544 19.91 10.15 2.08
C ASN A 544 18.79 10.86 2.84
N VAL A 545 18.89 12.17 2.98
CA VAL A 545 17.83 13.01 3.53
C VAL A 545 17.33 13.94 2.44
N ASP A 546 16.06 13.76 2.12
CA ASP A 546 15.41 14.42 1.00
C ASP A 546 14.72 15.70 1.46
N PHE A 547 15.15 16.79 0.85
CA PHE A 547 14.53 18.09 1.02
C PHE A 547 13.86 18.47 -0.29
N GLY A 548 12.58 18.82 -0.19
CA GLY A 548 11.83 19.34 -1.32
C GLY A 548 12.42 20.64 -1.88
N TRP A 549 11.74 21.15 -2.90
CA TRP A 549 12.15 22.26 -3.73
C TRP A 549 12.83 23.42 -3.00
N LYS A 550 14.05 23.77 -3.44
CA LYS A 550 14.79 24.96 -3.02
C LYS A 550 15.15 25.83 -4.21
N THR A 551 15.14 27.14 -3.99
CA THR A 551 15.60 28.12 -5.00
C THR A 551 17.11 28.31 -4.95
N THR A 552 17.65 28.87 -6.01
CA THR A 552 19.05 29.28 -6.09
C THR A 552 19.47 30.24 -4.97
N GLY A 553 20.77 30.33 -4.75
CA GLY A 553 21.41 31.23 -3.80
C GLY A 553 21.79 30.56 -2.49
N ASN A 554 22.34 31.37 -1.58
CA ASN A 554 22.87 30.88 -0.32
C ASN A 554 21.77 30.35 0.60
N LYS A 555 22.07 29.23 1.27
CA LYS A 555 21.20 28.51 2.21
C LYS A 555 22.07 27.93 3.32
N THR A 556 21.45 27.65 4.47
CA THR A 556 22.14 27.01 5.60
C THR A 556 21.84 25.52 5.61
N LEU A 557 22.90 24.70 5.61
CA LEU A 557 22.85 23.28 5.92
C LEU A 557 23.46 23.08 7.31
N SER A 558 22.82 22.32 8.19
CA SER A 558 23.40 21.96 9.48
C SER A 558 23.09 20.53 9.90
N ILE A 559 23.98 19.97 10.71
CA ILE A 559 23.82 18.67 11.36
C ILE A 559 23.98 18.87 12.86
N LYS A 560 22.93 18.55 13.62
CA LYS A 560 22.95 18.47 15.07
C LYS A 560 23.09 17.01 15.51
N ALA A 561 24.01 16.73 16.43
CA ALA A 561 24.05 15.44 17.11
C ALA A 561 23.03 15.44 18.26
N ASN A 562 22.14 14.44 18.29
CA ASN A 562 21.18 14.25 19.37
C ASN A 562 21.54 13.07 20.28
N SER A 563 22.53 12.27 19.89
CA SER A 563 23.13 11.26 20.76
C SER A 563 24.66 11.33 20.78
N THR A 564 25.27 10.58 21.70
CA THR A 564 26.73 10.53 21.87
C THR A 564 27.39 9.76 20.73
N SER A 565 28.68 10.01 20.53
CA SER A 565 29.52 9.29 19.56
C SER A 565 29.08 9.42 18.10
N VAL A 566 28.45 10.55 17.73
CA VAL A 566 28.20 10.91 16.34
C VAL A 566 29.51 11.35 15.67
N SER A 567 29.89 10.66 14.60
CA SER A 567 30.98 11.07 13.71
C SER A 567 30.55 10.91 12.26
N ILE A 568 30.76 11.96 11.46
CA ILE A 568 30.40 11.99 10.05
C ILE A 568 31.67 12.09 9.21
N GLY A 569 31.86 11.15 8.29
CA GLY A 569 32.94 11.20 7.31
C GLY A 569 32.58 12.17 6.21
N LYS A 570 31.63 11.80 5.36
CA LYS A 570 31.33 12.54 4.14
C LYS A 570 29.97 13.20 4.20
N LEU A 571 29.89 14.44 3.69
CA LEU A 571 28.65 15.20 3.53
C LEU A 571 28.57 15.73 2.10
N GLU A 572 27.54 15.33 1.37
CA GLU A 572 27.33 15.68 -0.03
C GLU A 572 25.90 16.15 -0.27
N MET A 573 25.71 16.95 -1.31
CA MET A 573 24.38 17.33 -1.79
C MET A 573 24.24 17.01 -3.27
N VAL A 574 23.10 16.44 -3.65
CA VAL A 574 22.72 16.18 -5.04
C VAL A 574 21.32 16.71 -5.31
N THR A 575 21.01 17.00 -6.56
CA THR A 575 19.63 17.25 -7.01
C THR A 575 18.95 15.95 -7.42
N TYR A 576 17.62 15.88 -7.31
CA TYR A 576 16.82 14.72 -7.74
C TYR A 576 15.41 15.12 -8.21
#